data_AF-A0A8S2J4Y3-F1
#
_entry.id   AF-A0A8S2J4Y3-F1
#
_cell.length_a   1.000
_cell.length_b   1.000
_cell.length_c   1.000
_cell.angle_alpha   90.00
_cell.angle_beta   90.00
_cell.angle_gamma   90.00
#
_symmetry.space_group_name_H-M   'P 1'
#
loop_
_entity.id
_entity.type
_entity.pdbx_description
1 polymer ?
#
loop_
_entity_poly.entity_id
_entity_poly.type
_entity_poly.pdbx_seq_one_letter_code
_entity_poly.pdbx_strand_id
1 'polypeptide(L)'
;MGSIRTPGGQQVVVLKWIDNCVGEKNLGYFTGFVFFTPLCLYLYFYGAYLYYYYHCNLFSSETIIDGIKKMIDCTPAVLWFTSIAILHTIWISALCGSILYQIATGYTTNEKFNAWRYKHLKLKDYSPFSLGCKQNLVDLINRRILWYIPVTIDWTRIYSLDDFYQALPLKIRQKLNISSVNSSMGLNNV
;
A
#
# COMPACT_ATOMS: atom_id res chain seq x y z
N MET A 1 -15.18 -12.35 4.32
CA MET A 1 -14.97 -11.60 3.05
C MET A 1 -16.20 -11.77 2.17
N GLY A 2 -16.86 -10.69 1.76
CA GLY A 2 -17.97 -10.76 0.81
C GLY A 2 -17.43 -10.70 -0.62
N SER A 3 -17.88 -11.60 -1.49
CA SER A 3 -17.58 -11.60 -2.92
C SER A 3 -18.85 -11.20 -3.66
N ILE A 4 -18.82 -10.11 -4.41
CA ILE A 4 -19.91 -9.77 -5.35
C ILE A 4 -19.48 -10.24 -6.73
N ARG A 5 -20.35 -11.00 -7.41
CA ARG A 5 -20.20 -11.28 -8.85
C ARG A 5 -20.71 -10.07 -9.60
N THR A 6 -19.82 -9.42 -10.36
CA THR A 6 -20.25 -8.43 -11.35
C THR A 6 -20.96 -9.13 -12.52
N PRO A 7 -21.76 -8.42 -13.33
CA PRO A 7 -22.44 -9.00 -14.50
C PRO A 7 -21.48 -9.68 -15.51
N GLY A 8 -20.18 -9.35 -15.48
CA GLY A 8 -19.14 -9.99 -16.28
C GLY A 8 -18.47 -11.23 -15.64
N GLY A 9 -18.98 -11.73 -14.51
CA GLY A 9 -18.47 -12.94 -13.86
C GLY A 9 -17.16 -12.78 -13.08
N GLN A 10 -16.66 -11.54 -12.93
CA GLN A 10 -15.44 -11.27 -12.17
C GLN A 10 -15.77 -11.18 -10.67
N GLN A 11 -15.16 -12.05 -9.86
CA GLN A 11 -15.22 -11.92 -8.40
C GLN A 11 -14.35 -10.74 -7.97
N VAL A 12 -14.99 -9.73 -7.39
CA VAL A 12 -14.30 -8.61 -6.76
C VAL A 12 -14.39 -8.74 -5.24
N VAL A 13 -13.25 -8.54 -4.58
CA VAL A 13 -13.15 -8.59 -3.12
C VAL A 13 -13.58 -7.23 -2.58
N VAL A 14 -14.71 -7.22 -1.87
CA VAL A 14 -15.21 -6.03 -1.19
C VAL A 14 -14.55 -5.94 0.18
N LEU A 15 -13.95 -4.79 0.48
CA LEU A 15 -13.43 -4.50 1.81
C LEU A 15 -14.59 -4.14 2.72
N LYS A 16 -14.90 -5.02 3.68
CA LYS A 16 -16.09 -4.91 4.53
C LYS A 16 -16.13 -3.59 5.34
N TRP A 17 -14.97 -3.03 5.67
CA TRP A 17 -14.85 -1.79 6.45
C TRP A 17 -15.02 -0.51 5.63
N ILE A 18 -14.91 -0.57 4.30
CA ILE A 18 -15.18 0.58 3.39
C ILE A 18 -16.52 0.38 2.66
N ASP A 19 -17.10 -0.83 2.75
CA ASP A 19 -18.26 -1.28 1.98
C ASP A 19 -18.10 -1.02 0.47
N ASN A 20 -16.85 -1.10 0.01
CA ASN A 20 -16.48 -0.84 -1.38
C ASN A 20 -15.31 -1.74 -1.80
N CYS A 21 -15.15 -1.90 -3.11
CA CYS A 21 -13.96 -2.50 -3.70
C CYS A 21 -12.86 -1.44 -3.84
N VAL A 22 -11.61 -1.81 -3.57
CA VAL A 22 -10.46 -0.95 -3.90
C VAL A 22 -9.87 -1.40 -5.24
N GLY A 23 -9.77 -0.46 -6.17
CA GLY A 23 -9.25 -0.65 -7.52
C GLY A 23 -8.76 0.68 -8.10
N GLU A 24 -8.44 0.71 -9.39
CA GLU A 24 -7.80 1.85 -10.06
C GLU A 24 -8.36 3.23 -9.67
N LYS A 25 -9.69 3.37 -9.64
CA LYS A 25 -10.35 4.66 -9.41
C LYS A 25 -10.27 5.19 -7.98
N ASN A 26 -10.02 4.34 -6.98
CA ASN A 26 -9.96 4.74 -5.57
C ASN A 26 -8.68 4.31 -4.84
N LEU A 27 -7.79 3.58 -5.52
CA LEU A 27 -6.54 3.09 -4.95
C LEU A 27 -5.65 4.22 -4.44
N GLY A 28 -5.59 5.35 -5.15
CA GLY A 28 -4.86 6.54 -4.70
C GLY A 28 -5.39 7.10 -3.37
N TYR A 29 -6.71 7.22 -3.22
CA TYR A 29 -7.34 7.68 -1.97
C TYR A 29 -7.11 6.71 -0.82
N PHE A 30 -7.29 5.41 -1.07
CA PHE A 30 -7.03 4.37 -0.08
C PHE A 30 -5.57 4.38 0.38
N THR A 31 -4.64 4.55 -0.57
CA THR A 31 -3.21 4.63 -0.28
C THR A 31 -2.87 5.86 0.56
N GLY A 32 -3.43 7.03 0.21
CA GLY A 32 -3.30 8.23 1.02
C GLY A 32 -3.79 8.02 2.45
N PHE A 33 -4.98 7.44 2.62
CA PHE A 33 -5.53 7.09 3.94
C PHE A 33 -4.56 6.22 4.76
N VAL A 34 -3.99 5.17 4.16
CA VAL A 34 -3.03 4.28 4.83
C VAL A 34 -1.74 5.00 5.22
N PHE A 35 -1.24 5.95 4.41
CA PHE A 35 -0.03 6.71 4.73
C PHE A 35 -0.24 7.84 5.75
N PHE A 36 -1.41 8.48 5.77
CA PHE A 36 -1.70 9.55 6.74
C PHE A 36 -2.14 9.01 8.12
N THR A 37 -2.73 7.82 8.19
CA THR A 37 -3.18 7.22 9.46
C THR A 37 -2.06 7.07 10.50
N PRO A 38 -0.83 6.63 10.16
CA PRO A 38 0.30 6.59 11.09
C PRO A 38 0.63 7.94 11.72
N LEU A 39 0.50 9.04 10.97
CA LEU A 39 0.72 10.39 11.50
C LEU A 39 -0.34 10.74 12.55
N CYS A 40 -1.61 10.46 12.27
CA CYS A 40 -2.70 10.67 13.23
C CYS A 40 -2.51 9.81 14.49
N LEU A 41 -2.10 8.55 14.35
CA LEU A 41 -1.81 7.65 15.47
C LEU A 41 -0.62 8.17 16.30
N TYR A 42 0.43 8.66 15.65
CA TYR A 42 1.58 9.27 16.34
C TYR A 42 1.16 10.48 17.17
N LEU A 43 0.37 11.40 16.60
CA LEU A 43 -0.16 12.55 17.32
C LEU A 43 -1.03 12.13 18.51
N TYR A 44 -1.85 11.09 18.34
CA TYR A 44 -2.65 10.53 19.44
C TYR A 44 -1.75 9.98 20.56
N PHE A 45 -0.75 9.14 20.24
CA PHE A 45 0.16 8.58 21.25
C PHE A 45 0.93 9.66 22.00
N TYR A 46 1.39 10.69 21.28
CA TYR A 46 2.05 11.83 21.90
C TYR A 46 1.12 12.57 22.87
N GLY A 47 -0.14 12.81 22.48
CA GLY A 47 -1.15 13.40 23.34
C GLY A 47 -1.48 12.54 24.57
N ALA A 48 -1.66 11.23 24.39
CA ALA A 48 -1.91 10.28 25.47
C ALA A 48 -0.72 10.23 26.46
N TYR A 49 0.50 10.25 25.94
CA TYR A 49 1.71 10.33 26.75
C TYR A 49 1.75 11.60 27.62
N LEU A 50 1.52 12.78 27.01
CA LEU A 50 1.49 14.03 27.77
C LEU A 50 0.36 14.03 28.81
N TYR A 51 -0.81 13.48 28.48
CA TYR A 51 -1.91 13.36 29.43
C TYR A 51 -1.52 12.55 30.66
N TYR A 52 -0.96 11.34 30.47
CA TYR A 52 -0.51 10.51 31.57
C TYR A 52 0.67 11.11 32.36
N TYR A 53 1.54 11.86 31.68
CA TYR A 53 2.64 12.57 32.31
C TYR A 53 2.16 13.64 33.28
N TYR A 54 1.33 14.58 32.80
CA TYR A 54 0.94 15.75 33.58
C TYR A 54 -0.22 15.49 34.55
N HIS A 55 -1.17 14.62 34.20
CA HIS A 55 -2.38 14.41 35.00
C HIS A 55 -2.35 13.15 35.88
N CYS A 56 -1.62 12.11 35.47
CA CYS A 56 -1.62 10.82 36.17
C CYS A 56 -0.28 10.48 36.85
N ASN A 57 0.73 11.36 36.73
CA ASN A 57 2.07 11.21 37.33
C ASN A 57 2.69 9.83 37.10
N LEU A 58 2.62 9.35 35.85
CA LEU A 58 2.95 7.98 35.47
C LEU A 58 4.40 7.56 35.84
N PHE A 59 5.35 8.51 35.85
CA PHE A 59 6.77 8.23 36.14
C PHE A 59 7.09 7.97 37.62
N SER A 60 6.09 8.05 38.49
CA SER A 60 6.22 7.64 39.89
C SER A 60 6.03 6.13 40.10
N SER A 61 5.81 5.32 39.05
CA SER A 61 5.69 3.86 39.15
C SER A 61 7.05 3.18 38.98
N GLU A 62 7.40 2.28 39.91
CA GLU A 62 8.64 1.50 39.82
C GLU A 62 8.54 0.32 38.84
N THR A 63 7.32 -0.18 38.58
CA THR A 63 7.07 -1.30 37.66
C THR A 63 6.04 -0.96 36.58
N ILE A 64 6.10 -1.67 35.46
CA ILE A 64 5.13 -1.54 34.35
C ILE A 64 3.71 -1.87 34.82
N ILE A 65 3.57 -2.90 35.68
CA ILE A 65 2.27 -3.33 36.21
C ILE A 65 1.66 -2.22 37.06
N ASP A 66 2.46 -1.56 37.90
CA ASP A 66 1.99 -0.44 38.73
C ASP A 66 1.67 0.79 37.87
N GLY A 67 2.40 1.00 36.78
CA GLY A 67 2.06 1.99 35.76
C GLY A 67 0.69 1.73 35.13
N ILE A 68 0.40 0.48 34.74
CA ILE A 68 -0.91 0.09 34.18
C ILE A 68 -2.04 0.30 35.18
N LYS A 69 -1.85 -0.10 36.44
CA LYS A 69 -2.83 0.14 37.51
C LYS A 69 -3.13 1.64 37.67
N LYS A 70 -2.09 2.48 37.74
CA LYS A 70 -2.24 3.94 37.80
C LYS A 70 -2.98 4.52 36.59
N MET A 71 -2.75 3.99 35.38
CA MET A 71 -3.50 4.41 34.19
C MET A 71 -4.99 4.06 34.27
N ILE A 72 -5.32 2.87 34.79
CA ILE A 72 -6.71 2.43 35.00
C ILE A 72 -7.39 3.33 36.04
N ASP A 73 -6.73 3.59 37.17
CA ASP A 73 -7.29 4.39 38.26
C ASP A 73 -7.48 5.86 37.87
N CYS A 74 -6.56 6.42 37.05
CA CYS A 74 -6.63 7.81 36.61
C CYS A 74 -7.70 8.04 35.55
N THR A 75 -7.65 7.29 34.43
CA THR A 75 -8.65 7.40 33.36
C THR A 75 -8.65 6.12 32.50
N PRO A 76 -9.60 5.19 32.74
CA PRO A 76 -9.66 3.94 32.00
C PRO A 76 -10.03 4.14 30.52
N ALA A 77 -10.75 5.23 30.20
CA ALA A 77 -11.13 5.55 28.83
C ALA A 77 -9.92 5.80 27.91
N VAL A 78 -8.94 6.58 28.37
CA VAL A 78 -7.72 6.86 27.59
C VAL A 78 -6.90 5.59 27.41
N LEU A 79 -6.90 4.69 28.41
CA LEU A 79 -6.21 3.41 28.30
C LEU A 79 -6.87 2.53 27.25
N TRP A 80 -8.20 2.45 27.26
CA TRP A 80 -8.99 1.72 26.27
C TRP A 80 -8.73 2.22 24.84
N PHE A 81 -8.79 3.53 24.60
CA PHE A 81 -8.49 4.10 23.28
C PHE A 81 -7.03 3.87 22.87
N THR A 82 -6.10 3.86 23.83
CA THR A 82 -4.69 3.55 23.58
C THR A 82 -4.49 2.10 23.17
N SER A 83 -5.19 1.15 23.80
CA SER A 83 -5.19 -0.26 23.36
C SER A 83 -5.73 -0.43 21.95
N ILE A 84 -6.81 0.27 21.60
CA ILE A 84 -7.35 0.28 20.23
C ILE A 84 -6.34 0.87 19.25
N ALA A 85 -5.69 1.97 19.62
CA ALA A 85 -4.69 2.63 18.78
C ALA A 85 -3.50 1.71 18.49
N ILE A 86 -3.01 0.95 19.48
CA ILE A 86 -1.92 -0.03 19.30
C ILE A 86 -2.31 -1.10 18.27
N LEU A 87 -3.52 -1.68 18.40
CA LEU A 87 -4.02 -2.66 17.44
C LEU A 87 -4.11 -2.06 16.02
N HIS A 88 -4.58 -0.82 15.91
CA HIS A 88 -4.63 -0.11 14.63
C HIS A 88 -3.24 0.14 14.06
N THR A 89 -2.23 0.46 14.87
CA THR A 89 -0.85 0.61 14.41
C THR A 89 -0.31 -0.68 13.79
N ILE A 90 -0.55 -1.83 14.44
CA ILE A 90 -0.13 -3.14 13.90
C ILE A 90 -0.81 -3.40 12.55
N TRP A 91 -2.13 -3.21 12.49
CA TRP A 91 -2.88 -3.45 11.26
C TRP A 91 -2.49 -2.50 10.11
N ILE A 92 -2.39 -1.20 10.39
CA ILE A 92 -2.04 -0.19 9.38
C ILE A 92 -0.59 -0.35 8.91
N SER A 93 0.35 -0.72 9.78
CA SER A 93 1.74 -0.97 9.37
C SER A 93 1.85 -2.15 8.40
N ALA A 94 1.09 -3.23 8.62
CA ALA A 94 1.01 -4.35 7.68
C ALA A 94 0.44 -3.93 6.32
N LEU A 95 -0.60 -3.08 6.30
CA LEU A 95 -1.15 -2.50 5.07
C LEU A 95 -0.14 -1.60 4.35
N CYS A 96 0.57 -0.75 5.09
CA CYS A 96 1.62 0.12 4.56
C CYS A 96 2.73 -0.69 3.89
N GLY A 97 3.24 -1.73 4.58
CA GLY A 97 4.26 -2.64 4.02
C GLY A 97 3.76 -3.34 2.75
N SER A 98 2.49 -3.74 2.73
CA SER A 98 1.87 -4.37 1.55
C SER A 98 1.77 -3.41 0.36
N ILE A 99 1.44 -2.14 0.58
CA ILE A 99 1.37 -1.13 -0.49
C ILE A 99 2.78 -0.82 -1.01
N LEU A 100 3.76 -0.65 -0.12
CA LEU A 100 5.16 -0.44 -0.52
C LEU A 100 5.70 -1.61 -1.35
N TYR A 101 5.37 -2.84 -0.98
CA TYR A 101 5.73 -4.03 -1.76
C TYR A 101 5.07 -4.02 -3.16
N GLN A 102 3.80 -3.66 -3.25
CA GLN A 102 3.08 -3.56 -4.53
C GLN A 102 3.69 -2.47 -5.43
N ILE A 103 4.07 -1.32 -4.87
CA ILE A 103 4.76 -0.25 -5.59
C ILE A 103 6.14 -0.71 -6.08
N ALA A 104 6.91 -1.39 -5.23
CA ALA A 104 8.24 -1.88 -5.60
C ALA A 104 8.20 -2.91 -6.73
N THR A 105 7.22 -3.80 -6.71
CA THR A 105 7.13 -4.93 -7.63
C THR A 105 6.24 -4.68 -8.85
N GLY A 106 5.34 -3.71 -8.79
CA GLY A 106 4.34 -3.45 -9.83
C GLY A 106 3.27 -4.54 -9.91
N TYR A 107 3.00 -5.25 -8.80
CA TYR A 107 1.93 -6.23 -8.70
C TYR A 107 0.73 -5.64 -7.98
N THR A 108 -0.47 -5.99 -8.44
CA THR A 108 -1.68 -5.88 -7.63
C THR A 108 -1.77 -7.05 -6.67
N THR A 109 -2.49 -6.85 -5.56
CA THR A 109 -2.77 -7.93 -4.59
C THR A 109 -3.41 -9.14 -5.27
N ASN A 110 -4.37 -8.92 -6.17
CA ASN A 110 -5.04 -10.01 -6.91
C ASN A 110 -4.08 -10.80 -7.80
N GLU A 111 -3.14 -10.14 -8.49
CA GLU A 111 -2.13 -10.81 -9.31
C GLU A 111 -1.21 -11.70 -8.49
N LYS A 112 -0.81 -11.24 -7.30
CA LYS A 112 0.06 -12.03 -6.42
C LYS A 112 -0.65 -13.23 -5.81
N PHE A 113 -1.85 -13.05 -5.25
CA PHE A 113 -2.61 -14.14 -4.64
C PHE A 113 -3.13 -15.15 -5.68
N ASN A 114 -3.43 -14.70 -6.90
CA ASN A 114 -3.87 -15.56 -8.00
C ASN A 114 -2.78 -15.80 -9.06
N ALA A 115 -1.51 -15.68 -8.69
CA ALA A 115 -0.38 -15.82 -9.62
C ALA A 115 -0.41 -17.16 -10.38
N TRP A 116 -0.94 -18.21 -9.76
CA TRP A 116 -1.11 -19.53 -10.36
C TRP A 116 -2.00 -19.53 -11.63
N ARG A 117 -2.92 -18.57 -11.76
CA ARG A 117 -3.83 -18.40 -12.90
C ARG A 117 -3.17 -17.66 -14.08
N TYR A 118 -2.18 -16.83 -13.82
CA TYR A 118 -1.59 -15.94 -14.83
C TYR A 118 -0.29 -16.54 -15.39
N LYS A 119 -0.35 -17.10 -16.61
CA LYS A 119 0.83 -17.72 -17.26
C LYS A 119 2.01 -16.75 -17.44
N HIS A 120 1.74 -15.48 -17.72
CA HIS A 120 2.78 -14.46 -17.89
C HIS A 120 3.53 -14.12 -16.59
N LEU A 121 2.95 -14.44 -15.42
CA LEU A 121 3.59 -14.27 -14.12
C LEU A 121 4.44 -15.47 -13.70
N LYS A 122 4.33 -16.62 -14.40
CA LYS A 122 5.12 -17.82 -14.10
C LYS A 122 6.52 -17.81 -14.73
N LEU A 123 6.71 -16.97 -15.75
CA LEU A 123 7.92 -16.93 -16.57
C LEU A 123 8.96 -15.90 -16.09
N LYS A 124 8.56 -14.96 -15.23
CA LYS A 124 9.42 -13.88 -14.72
C LYS A 124 9.16 -13.67 -13.24
N ASP A 125 10.22 -13.42 -12.46
CA ASP A 125 10.12 -13.08 -11.04
C ASP A 125 9.49 -11.68 -10.79
N TYR A 126 9.42 -10.86 -11.84
CA TYR A 126 8.95 -9.47 -11.80
C TYR A 126 7.76 -9.23 -12.72
N SER A 127 6.90 -8.29 -12.32
CA SER A 127 5.72 -7.93 -13.10
C SER A 127 6.15 -7.33 -14.43
N PRO A 128 5.65 -7.82 -15.58
CA PRO A 128 5.94 -7.21 -16.88
C PRO A 128 5.37 -5.78 -16.99
N PHE A 129 4.46 -5.41 -16.08
CA PHE A 129 3.84 -4.08 -15.97
C PHE A 129 4.63 -3.12 -15.07
N SER A 130 5.70 -3.58 -14.40
CA SER A 130 6.52 -2.73 -13.55
C SER A 130 7.42 -1.82 -14.38
N LEU A 131 7.25 -0.50 -14.23
CA LEU A 131 8.09 0.53 -14.87
C LEU A 131 9.18 1.07 -13.91
N GLY A 132 9.35 0.40 -12.77
CA GLY A 132 10.25 0.76 -11.68
C GLY A 132 9.53 1.49 -10.55
N CYS A 133 10.04 1.35 -9.33
CA CYS A 133 9.39 1.79 -8.09
C CYS A 133 8.89 3.25 -8.13
N LYS A 134 9.70 4.18 -8.65
CA LYS A 134 9.31 5.61 -8.76
C LYS A 134 8.16 5.84 -9.74
N GLN A 135 8.17 5.15 -10.87
CA GLN A 135 7.10 5.28 -11.87
C GLN A 135 5.83 4.58 -11.38
N ASN A 136 5.94 3.39 -10.80
CA ASN A 136 4.81 2.67 -10.20
C ASN A 136 4.12 3.50 -9.09
N LEU A 137 4.89 4.25 -8.28
CA LEU A 137 4.32 5.17 -7.28
C LEU A 137 3.51 6.30 -7.93
N VAL A 138 4.05 6.90 -8.99
CA VAL A 138 3.41 8.00 -9.73
C VAL A 138 2.15 7.51 -10.43
N ASP A 139 2.20 6.33 -11.02
CA ASP A 139 1.07 5.66 -11.66
C ASP A 139 -0.03 5.33 -10.63
N LEU A 140 0.36 4.87 -9.43
CA LEU A 140 -0.58 4.58 -8.34
C LEU A 140 -1.29 5.84 -7.81
N ILE A 141 -0.55 6.95 -7.65
CA ILE A 141 -1.13 8.21 -7.18
C ILE A 141 -1.95 8.88 -8.29
N ASN A 142 -1.70 8.50 -9.55
CA ASN A 142 -2.30 9.08 -10.75
C ASN A 142 -2.20 10.63 -10.76
N ARG A 143 -1.10 11.15 -10.22
CA ARG A 143 -0.75 12.58 -10.30
C ARG A 143 0.71 12.72 -10.65
N ARG A 144 1.03 13.80 -11.35
CA ARG A 144 2.40 14.17 -11.67
C ARG A 144 3.17 14.49 -10.38
N ILE A 145 4.31 13.81 -10.17
CA ILE A 145 5.21 14.07 -9.05
C ILE A 145 6.59 14.35 -9.63
N LEU A 146 7.12 15.55 -9.35
CA LEU A 146 8.39 16.04 -9.90
C LEU A 146 8.41 15.90 -11.45
N TRP A 147 9.36 15.12 -11.97
CA TRP A 147 9.57 14.88 -13.40
C TRP A 147 8.83 13.64 -13.93
N TYR A 148 8.22 12.85 -13.05
CA TYR A 148 7.51 11.63 -13.41
C TYR A 148 6.05 11.94 -13.76
N ILE A 149 5.61 11.43 -14.91
CA ILE A 149 4.26 11.62 -15.45
C ILE A 149 3.54 10.29 -15.35
N PRO A 150 2.32 10.25 -14.78
CA PRO A 150 1.56 9.01 -14.67
C PRO A 150 1.20 8.48 -16.05
N VAL A 151 1.32 7.17 -16.22
CA VAL A 151 0.89 6.46 -17.42
C VAL A 151 -0.58 6.11 -17.26
N THR A 152 -1.45 6.86 -17.94
CA THR A 152 -2.90 6.64 -17.91
C THR A 152 -3.27 5.55 -18.91
N ILE A 153 -3.56 4.35 -18.43
CA ILE A 153 -4.04 3.21 -19.23
C ILE A 153 -5.46 2.91 -18.78
N ASP A 154 -6.36 2.62 -19.73
CA ASP A 154 -7.73 2.22 -19.43
C ASP A 154 -7.77 0.75 -19.01
N TRP A 155 -7.49 0.48 -17.73
CA TRP A 155 -7.41 -0.89 -17.18
C TRP A 155 -8.74 -1.67 -17.20
N THR A 156 -9.82 -1.07 -17.70
CA THR A 156 -11.10 -1.78 -17.91
C THR A 156 -11.09 -2.65 -19.17
N ARG A 157 -10.12 -2.45 -20.06
CA ARG A 157 -9.94 -3.25 -21.28
C ARG A 157 -8.95 -4.39 -21.07
N ILE A 158 -9.15 -5.49 -21.79
CA ILE A 158 -8.20 -6.60 -21.84
C ILE A 158 -7.08 -6.21 -22.80
N TYR A 159 -5.83 -6.22 -22.31
CA TYR A 159 -4.64 -5.97 -23.11
C TYR A 159 -3.80 -7.24 -23.20
N SER A 160 -3.27 -7.52 -24.39
CA SER A 160 -2.07 -8.36 -24.47
C SER A 160 -0.85 -7.57 -23.99
N LEU A 161 0.25 -8.25 -23.69
CA LEU A 161 1.50 -7.58 -23.29
C LEU A 161 1.99 -6.64 -24.39
N ASP A 162 1.84 -7.02 -25.66
CA ASP A 162 2.24 -6.20 -26.79
C ASP A 162 1.38 -4.93 -26.89
N ASP A 163 0.07 -5.05 -26.66
CA ASP A 163 -0.83 -3.89 -26.64
C ASP A 163 -0.47 -2.92 -25.51
N PHE A 164 -0.07 -3.46 -24.34
CA PHE A 164 0.41 -2.64 -23.22
C PHE A 164 1.69 -1.88 -23.58
N TYR A 165 2.72 -2.55 -24.10
CA TYR A 165 3.96 -1.88 -24.53
C TYR A 165 3.70 -0.89 -25.67
N GLN A 166 2.67 -1.15 -26.48
CA GLN A 166 2.25 -0.22 -27.52
C GLN A 166 1.56 1.03 -26.97
N ALA A 167 0.77 0.90 -25.91
CA ALA A 167 0.12 2.03 -25.26
C ALA A 167 1.09 2.95 -24.47
N LEU A 168 2.30 2.49 -24.15
CA LEU A 168 3.29 3.28 -23.41
C LEU A 168 3.81 4.49 -24.22
N PRO A 169 4.10 5.62 -23.54
CA PRO A 169 4.78 6.76 -24.17
C PRO A 169 6.11 6.35 -24.81
N LEU A 170 6.42 6.93 -25.98
CA LEU A 170 7.62 6.58 -26.78
C LEU A 170 8.92 6.60 -25.97
N LYS A 171 9.09 7.60 -25.09
CA LYS A 171 10.26 7.72 -24.21
C LYS A 171 10.43 6.53 -23.27
N ILE A 172 9.32 6.00 -22.73
CA ILE A 172 9.32 4.85 -21.83
C ILE A 172 9.57 3.57 -22.64
N ARG A 173 8.90 3.42 -23.79
CA ARG A 173 9.09 2.26 -24.67
C ARG A 173 10.55 2.13 -25.14
N GLN A 174 11.17 3.23 -25.56
CA GLN A 174 12.58 3.25 -25.96
C GLN A 174 13.50 2.84 -24.81
N LYS A 175 13.25 3.33 -23.60
CA LYS A 175 14.03 2.95 -22.40
C LYS A 175 13.93 1.45 -22.10
N LEU A 176 12.75 0.85 -22.22
CA LEU A 176 12.54 -0.59 -22.03
C LEU A 176 13.24 -1.42 -23.11
N ASN A 177 13.19 -0.99 -24.38
CA ASN A 177 13.92 -1.65 -25.47
C ASN A 177 15.45 -1.60 -25.27
N ILE A 178 15.98 -0.47 -24.82
CA ILE A 178 17.42 -0.33 -24.53
C ILE A 178 17.83 -1.25 -23.36
N SER A 179 17.00 -1.34 -22.32
CA SER A 179 17.30 -2.21 -21.18
C SER A 179 17.17 -3.70 -21.51
N SER A 180 16.25 -4.11 -22.40
CA SER A 180 16.20 -5.48 -22.90
C SER A 180 17.41 -5.81 -23.79
N VAL A 181 17.84 -4.87 -24.64
CA VAL A 181 19.04 -5.05 -25.48
C VAL A 181 20.29 -5.18 -24.59
N ASN A 182 20.47 -4.32 -23.59
CA ASN A 182 21.60 -4.39 -22.66
C ASN A 182 21.64 -5.69 -21.86
N SER A 183 20.47 -6.20 -21.42
CA SER A 183 20.38 -7.51 -20.75
C SER A 183 20.71 -8.68 -21.69
N SER A 184 20.34 -8.60 -22.97
CA SER A 184 20.70 -9.63 -23.97
C SER A 184 22.17 -9.59 -24.39
N MET A 185 22.82 -8.43 -24.25
CA MET A 185 24.25 -8.23 -24.54
C MET A 185 25.16 -8.42 -23.33
N GLY A 186 24.64 -8.79 -22.15
CA GLY A 186 25.43 -9.01 -20.94
C GLY A 186 26.08 -7.73 -20.37
N LEU A 187 25.63 -6.55 -20.78
CA LEU A 187 26.18 -5.24 -20.37
C LEU A 187 25.54 -4.75 -19.06
N ASN A 188 25.48 -5.63 -18.04
CA ASN A 188 25.18 -5.22 -16.68
C ASN A 188 26.50 -5.15 -15.91
N ASN A 189 27.30 -4.11 -16.14
CA ASN A 189 28.43 -3.78 -15.29
C ASN A 189 28.57 -2.26 -15.14
N VAL A 190 28.74 -1.87 -13.87
CA VAL A 190 28.92 -0.53 -13.27
C VAL A 190 27.64 0.20 -12.88
#